data_AF-A0A6A5BUA0-F1
#
_entry.id   AF-A0A6A5BUA0-F1
#
_cell.length_a   1.000
_cell.length_b   1.000
_cell.length_c   1.000
_cell.angle_alpha   90.00
_cell.angle_beta   90.00
_cell.angle_gamma   90.00
#
_symmetry.space_group_name_H-M   'P 1'
#
loop_
_entity.id
_entity.type
_entity.pdbx_description
1 polymer ?
#
loop_
_entity_poly.entity_id
_entity_poly.type
_entity_poly.pdbx_seq_one_letter_code
_entity_poly.pdbx_strand_id
1 'polypeptide(L)'
;MGFNTTAWLYNSTITKLYRKFTHAHYEIVPYLYTSGIDAYQNRDSLITPLSSWTMFDPTFWTFKLGKDMIVTPVFDYSNCTNVLFPEGTWVDYFDHSVTFAGVYNETFDYSMTYEEFPAFYRAGSILPLNITSDYVNVFGNSKSHSGYLTLAIHYPIMNEEQSQMIFSHGIEVRYFRNSRDNTMSITVSAPNGFRADSEKFKYLLDIRGLLASQPEGFTVYQMFDLGGEEKLIPLPKFENREEFNGASLAKFGSFHHENAVSYYTHTKADGRMLRLKQQHLWIKVYDVLKGVKILIK
;
A
#
# COMPACT_ATOMS: atom_id res chain seq x y z
N MET A 1 -42.97 5.96 -9.98
CA MET A 1 -41.89 6.93 -9.75
C MET A 1 -40.69 6.16 -9.24
N GLY A 2 -39.56 6.20 -9.93
CA GLY A 2 -38.33 5.58 -9.42
C GLY A 2 -37.84 6.35 -8.21
N PHE A 3 -37.57 5.66 -7.10
CA PHE A 3 -36.94 6.28 -5.95
C PHE A 3 -35.59 6.85 -6.39
N ASN A 4 -35.36 8.13 -6.17
CA ASN A 4 -34.08 8.75 -6.44
C ASN A 4 -33.10 8.33 -5.32
N THR A 5 -32.14 7.45 -5.65
CA THR A 5 -31.21 6.81 -4.70
C THR A 5 -29.88 7.57 -4.53
N THR A 6 -29.80 8.81 -5.02
CA THR A 6 -28.55 9.58 -4.97
C THR A 6 -28.18 10.00 -3.56
N ALA A 7 -26.90 9.86 -3.19
CA ALA A 7 -26.40 10.07 -1.82
C ALA A 7 -26.73 11.46 -1.21
N TRP A 8 -26.82 12.51 -2.02
CA TRP A 8 -27.10 13.88 -1.57
C TRP A 8 -28.55 14.14 -1.17
N LEU A 9 -29.46 13.20 -1.40
CA LEU A 9 -30.84 13.29 -0.94
C LEU A 9 -31.03 12.82 0.51
N TYR A 10 -30.05 12.12 1.09
CA TYR A 10 -30.15 11.63 2.46
C TYR A 10 -29.81 12.73 3.47
N ASN A 11 -28.52 13.02 3.64
CA ASN A 11 -28.01 14.15 4.43
C ASN A 11 -26.53 14.40 4.13
N SER A 12 -25.97 15.46 4.71
CA SER A 12 -24.57 15.86 4.51
C SER A 12 -23.56 14.82 5.03
N THR A 13 -23.87 14.10 6.11
CA THR A 13 -23.01 13.04 6.66
C THR A 13 -22.89 11.86 5.69
N ILE A 14 -24.01 11.33 5.20
CA ILE A 14 -24.05 10.24 4.22
C ILE A 14 -23.35 10.66 2.92
N THR A 15 -23.55 11.91 2.48
CA THR A 15 -22.87 12.43 1.28
C THR A 15 -21.35 12.46 1.45
N LYS A 16 -20.86 12.85 2.64
CA LYS A 16 -19.43 12.85 2.97
C LYS A 16 -18.85 11.44 3.00
N LEU A 17 -19.53 10.50 3.67
CA LEU A 17 -19.12 9.10 3.72
C LEU A 17 -19.08 8.45 2.33
N TYR A 18 -20.15 8.64 1.55
CA TYR A 18 -20.22 8.15 0.18
C TYR A 18 -19.05 8.68 -0.67
N ARG A 19 -18.72 9.97 -0.53
CA ARG A 19 -17.58 10.58 -1.21
C ARG A 19 -16.25 9.99 -0.75
N LYS A 20 -16.03 9.84 0.57
CA LYS A 20 -14.83 9.20 1.13
C LYS A 20 -14.62 7.82 0.51
N PHE A 21 -15.61 6.93 0.55
CA PHE A 21 -15.46 5.57 0.05
C PHE A 21 -15.41 5.48 -1.48
N THR A 22 -16.10 6.37 -2.20
CA THR A 22 -15.96 6.49 -3.65
C THR A 22 -14.53 6.87 -4.04
N HIS A 23 -13.92 7.81 -3.33
CA HIS A 23 -12.53 8.17 -3.55
C HIS A 23 -11.56 7.07 -3.09
N ALA A 24 -11.84 6.34 -2.01
CA ALA A 24 -11.03 5.18 -1.62
C ALA A 24 -11.02 4.11 -2.73
N HIS A 25 -12.16 3.87 -3.39
CA HIS A 25 -12.22 3.01 -4.57
C HIS A 25 -11.35 3.55 -5.72
N TYR A 26 -11.45 4.85 -6.04
CA TYR A 26 -10.63 5.46 -7.09
C TYR A 26 -9.12 5.40 -6.81
N GLU A 27 -8.71 5.54 -5.55
CA GLU A 27 -7.31 5.44 -5.13
C GLU A 27 -6.72 4.06 -5.44
N ILE A 28 -7.48 2.98 -5.29
CA ILE A 28 -7.02 1.61 -5.54
C ILE A 28 -7.23 1.11 -6.98
N VAL A 29 -7.78 1.93 -7.89
CA VAL A 29 -8.00 1.52 -9.30
C VAL A 29 -6.76 0.93 -9.97
N PRO A 30 -5.52 1.47 -9.80
CA PRO A 30 -4.34 0.87 -10.39
C PRO A 30 -4.08 -0.57 -9.89
N TYR A 31 -4.38 -0.85 -8.62
CA TYR A 31 -4.31 -2.19 -8.03
C TYR A 31 -5.42 -3.10 -8.56
N LEU A 32 -6.67 -2.61 -8.64
CA LEU A 32 -7.79 -3.39 -9.18
C LEU A 32 -7.58 -3.78 -10.64
N TYR A 33 -7.09 -2.86 -11.46
CA TYR A 33 -6.78 -3.12 -12.86
C TYR A 33 -5.70 -4.20 -13.00
N THR A 34 -4.64 -4.06 -12.20
CA THR A 34 -3.54 -5.03 -12.15
C THR A 34 -4.02 -6.41 -11.71
N SER A 35 -4.74 -6.48 -10.60
CA SER A 35 -5.29 -7.72 -10.05
C SER A 35 -6.30 -8.38 -11.00
N GLY A 36 -7.07 -7.59 -11.74
CA GLY A 36 -8.01 -8.11 -12.74
C GLY A 36 -7.32 -8.77 -13.93
N ILE A 37 -6.20 -8.21 -14.38
CA ILE A 37 -5.37 -8.82 -15.43
C ILE A 37 -4.70 -10.09 -14.90
N ASP A 38 -4.14 -10.06 -13.68
CA ASP A 38 -3.56 -11.23 -13.04
C ASP A 38 -4.59 -12.37 -12.92
N ALA A 39 -5.81 -12.06 -12.47
CA ALA A 39 -6.91 -13.03 -12.38
C ALA A 39 -7.25 -13.62 -13.77
N TYR A 40 -7.38 -12.77 -14.80
CA TYR A 40 -7.65 -13.23 -16.17
C TYR A 40 -6.55 -14.15 -16.71
N GLN A 41 -5.28 -13.77 -16.54
CA GLN A 41 -4.13 -14.56 -17.03
C GLN A 41 -4.02 -15.91 -16.33
N ASN A 42 -4.33 -15.96 -15.03
CA ASN A 42 -4.27 -17.18 -14.23
C ASN A 42 -5.56 -18.01 -14.26
N ARG A 43 -6.60 -17.55 -14.96
CA ARG A 43 -7.96 -18.14 -14.97
C ARG A 43 -8.55 -18.25 -13.55
N ASP A 44 -8.27 -17.25 -12.73
CA ASP A 44 -8.75 -17.12 -11.36
C ASP A 44 -9.81 -16.02 -11.24
N SER A 45 -10.41 -15.88 -10.07
CA SER A 45 -11.32 -14.79 -9.73
C SER A 45 -10.58 -13.62 -9.08
N LEU A 46 -11.00 -12.40 -9.43
CA LEU A 46 -10.54 -11.20 -8.71
C LEU A 46 -11.05 -11.18 -7.27
N ILE A 47 -12.24 -11.72 -7.03
CA ILE A 47 -12.88 -11.79 -5.71
C ILE A 47 -13.06 -13.25 -5.34
N THR A 48 -12.40 -13.67 -4.26
CA THR A 48 -12.42 -15.07 -3.82
C THR A 48 -12.82 -15.13 -2.35
N PRO A 49 -13.92 -15.83 -1.98
CA PRO A 49 -14.30 -15.98 -0.58
C PRO A 49 -13.21 -16.74 0.19
N LEU A 50 -12.98 -16.34 1.45
CA LEU A 50 -12.07 -17.08 2.34
C LEU A 50 -12.74 -18.30 2.98
N SER A 51 -14.06 -18.25 3.10
CA SER A 51 -14.87 -19.33 3.64
C SER A 51 -15.20 -20.38 2.59
N SER A 52 -15.44 -21.61 3.07
CA SER A 52 -15.95 -22.67 2.22
C SER A 52 -17.32 -22.29 1.64
N TRP A 53 -17.56 -22.65 0.39
CA TRP A 53 -18.85 -22.51 -0.30
C TRP A 53 -20.04 -23.13 0.44
N THR A 54 -19.78 -24.03 1.39
CA THR A 54 -20.79 -24.67 2.23
C THR A 54 -21.18 -23.87 3.48
N MET A 55 -20.45 -22.79 3.80
CA MET A 55 -20.72 -21.93 4.95
C MET A 55 -21.54 -20.71 4.51
N PHE A 56 -22.84 -20.75 4.75
CA PHE A 56 -23.77 -19.63 4.52
C PHE A 56 -23.91 -18.72 5.74
N ASP A 57 -22.83 -18.54 6.51
CA ASP A 57 -22.81 -17.70 7.69
C ASP A 57 -22.14 -16.35 7.36
N PRO A 58 -22.88 -15.22 7.47
CA PRO A 58 -22.36 -13.86 7.25
C PRO A 58 -21.08 -13.52 8.00
N THR A 59 -20.87 -14.13 9.18
CA THR A 59 -19.64 -13.97 9.98
C THR A 59 -18.38 -14.39 9.21
N PHE A 60 -18.52 -15.17 8.14
CA PHE A 60 -17.41 -15.67 7.32
C PHE A 60 -17.42 -15.12 5.89
N TRP A 61 -18.09 -13.99 5.62
CA TRP A 61 -18.11 -13.39 4.28
C TRP A 61 -16.88 -12.52 3.95
N THR A 62 -15.79 -12.69 4.70
CA THR A 62 -14.49 -12.14 4.32
C THR A 62 -14.05 -12.72 2.98
N PHE A 63 -13.63 -11.86 2.06
CA PHE A 63 -13.11 -12.26 0.76
C PHE A 63 -11.77 -11.61 0.47
N LYS A 64 -10.96 -12.27 -0.37
CA LYS A 64 -9.78 -11.70 -1.00
C LYS A 64 -10.20 -10.85 -2.18
N LEU A 65 -9.57 -9.68 -2.31
CA LEU A 65 -9.66 -8.81 -3.47
C LEU A 65 -8.28 -8.76 -4.13
N GLY A 66 -8.10 -9.53 -5.20
CA GLY A 66 -6.78 -9.88 -5.70
C GLY A 66 -6.00 -10.72 -4.69
N LYS A 67 -4.67 -10.73 -4.79
CA LYS A 67 -3.81 -11.54 -3.91
C LYS A 67 -3.43 -10.83 -2.60
N ASP A 68 -3.49 -9.50 -2.57
CA ASP A 68 -2.88 -8.70 -1.51
C ASP A 68 -3.88 -7.98 -0.60
N MET A 69 -5.19 -7.99 -0.89
CA MET A 69 -6.19 -7.35 -0.05
C MET A 69 -7.25 -8.33 0.43
N ILE A 70 -7.80 -8.08 1.62
CA ILE A 70 -9.00 -8.75 2.14
C ILE A 70 -9.99 -7.71 2.65
N VAL A 71 -11.28 -8.02 2.53
CA VAL A 71 -12.38 -7.16 2.95
C VAL A 71 -13.45 -8.00 3.61
N THR A 72 -13.99 -7.52 4.73
CA THR A 72 -15.17 -8.11 5.39
C THR A 72 -16.30 -7.11 5.35
N PRO A 73 -17.38 -7.37 4.59
CA PRO A 73 -18.54 -6.49 4.62
C PRO A 73 -19.26 -6.55 5.97
N VAL A 74 -19.92 -5.46 6.34
CA VAL A 74 -20.68 -5.32 7.60
C VAL A 74 -22.16 -5.36 7.27
N PHE A 75 -22.91 -6.26 7.93
CA PHE A 75 -24.32 -6.55 7.60
C PHE A 75 -25.33 -6.09 8.65
N ASP A 76 -24.85 -5.67 9.81
CA ASP A 76 -25.69 -5.20 10.91
C ASP A 76 -25.25 -3.80 11.38
N TYR A 77 -25.96 -3.27 12.37
CA TYR A 77 -25.65 -1.98 12.99
C TYR A 77 -24.61 -2.10 14.12
N SER A 78 -23.88 -3.22 14.18
CA SER A 78 -22.80 -3.41 15.15
C SER A 78 -21.61 -2.52 14.81
N ASN A 79 -20.93 -2.03 15.84
CA ASN A 79 -19.63 -1.37 15.73
C ASN A 79 -18.47 -2.37 15.80
N CYS A 80 -18.76 -3.67 15.82
CA CYS A 80 -17.78 -4.75 15.85
C CYS A 80 -18.22 -5.88 14.91
N THR A 81 -17.27 -6.43 14.15
CA THR A 81 -17.48 -7.63 13.35
C THR A 81 -16.31 -8.59 13.48
N ASN A 82 -16.57 -9.87 13.24
CA ASN A 82 -15.50 -10.86 13.11
C ASN A 82 -14.87 -10.77 11.71
N VAL A 83 -13.55 -10.84 11.66
CA VAL A 83 -12.76 -10.86 10.41
C VAL A 83 -11.96 -12.14 10.36
N LEU A 84 -12.14 -12.93 9.30
CA LEU A 84 -11.32 -14.11 9.02
C LEU A 84 -10.03 -13.69 8.30
N PHE A 85 -8.88 -13.99 8.89
CA PHE A 85 -7.59 -13.69 8.27
C PHE A 85 -6.93 -14.96 7.72
N PRO A 86 -6.47 -14.97 6.46
CA PRO A 86 -5.56 -16.01 5.98
C PRO A 86 -4.24 -15.95 6.75
N GLU A 87 -3.45 -17.03 6.68
CA GLU A 87 -2.09 -17.03 7.22
C GLU A 87 -1.25 -15.86 6.69
N GLY A 88 -0.52 -15.20 7.59
CA GLY A 88 0.35 -14.07 7.28
C GLY A 88 0.01 -12.83 8.10
N THR A 89 0.77 -11.75 7.89
CA THR A 89 0.53 -10.47 8.57
C THR A 89 -0.30 -9.57 7.66
N TRP A 90 -1.39 -9.03 8.22
CA TRP A 90 -2.32 -8.15 7.52
C TRP A 90 -2.34 -6.79 8.18
N VAL A 91 -2.19 -5.74 7.40
CA VAL A 91 -2.15 -4.35 7.85
C VAL A 91 -3.54 -3.76 7.68
N ASP A 92 -4.01 -3.03 8.68
CA ASP A 92 -5.27 -2.31 8.59
C ASP A 92 -5.19 -1.22 7.50
N TYR A 93 -6.23 -1.19 6.66
CA TYR A 93 -6.34 -0.23 5.57
C TYR A 93 -6.43 1.20 6.10
N PHE A 94 -7.22 1.46 7.14
CA PHE A 94 -7.46 2.81 7.66
C PHE A 94 -6.43 3.23 8.73
N ASP A 95 -5.87 2.28 9.48
CA ASP A 95 -4.79 2.54 10.46
C ASP A 95 -3.54 1.69 10.17
N HIS A 96 -2.61 2.24 9.41
CA HIS A 96 -1.35 1.58 9.06
C HIS A 96 -0.41 1.30 10.24
N SER A 97 -0.76 1.69 11.47
CA SER A 97 -0.05 1.32 12.69
C SER A 97 -0.60 0.04 13.33
N VAL A 98 -1.68 -0.53 12.80
CA VAL A 98 -2.30 -1.76 13.32
C VAL A 98 -2.10 -2.90 12.33
N THR A 99 -1.63 -4.03 12.83
CA THR A 99 -1.54 -5.27 12.08
C THR A 99 -2.17 -6.45 12.80
N PHE A 100 -2.56 -7.46 12.04
CA PHE A 100 -3.18 -8.69 12.50
C PHE A 100 -2.35 -9.87 12.03
N ALA A 101 -1.92 -10.71 12.97
CA ALA A 101 -1.26 -11.97 12.66
C ALA A 101 -2.33 -13.01 12.33
N GLY A 102 -2.63 -13.16 11.04
CA GLY A 102 -3.63 -14.08 10.54
C GLY A 102 -3.20 -15.53 10.74
N VAL A 103 -4.16 -16.34 11.18
CA VAL A 103 -4.02 -17.78 11.42
C VAL A 103 -5.21 -18.46 10.77
N TYR A 104 -4.97 -19.59 10.10
CA TYR A 104 -6.00 -20.32 9.37
C TYR A 104 -7.21 -20.64 10.26
N ASN A 105 -8.42 -20.36 9.76
CA ASN A 105 -9.71 -20.54 10.45
C ASN A 105 -9.90 -19.74 11.76
N GLU A 106 -9.10 -18.70 12.01
CA GLU A 106 -9.27 -17.83 13.16
C GLU A 106 -9.87 -16.47 12.78
N THR A 107 -10.89 -16.04 13.55
CA THR A 107 -11.53 -14.73 13.40
C THR A 107 -11.10 -13.72 14.44
N PHE A 108 -10.77 -12.49 14.07
CA PHE A 108 -10.50 -11.41 15.03
C PHE A 108 -11.73 -10.51 15.18
N ASP A 109 -11.99 -10.05 16.39
CA ASP A 109 -12.96 -8.98 16.62
C ASP A 109 -12.38 -7.66 16.15
N TYR A 110 -13.08 -7.01 15.22
CA TYR A 110 -12.69 -5.74 14.65
C TYR A 110 -13.69 -4.65 15.04
N SER A 111 -13.27 -3.76 15.92
CA SER A 111 -14.06 -2.57 16.29
C SER A 111 -13.83 -1.46 15.27
N MET A 112 -14.91 -0.82 14.80
CA MET A 112 -14.83 0.21 13.77
C MET A 112 -15.80 1.37 14.02
N THR A 113 -15.53 2.50 13.38
CA THR A 113 -16.47 3.61 13.28
C THR A 113 -17.25 3.54 11.95
N TYR A 114 -18.28 4.38 11.79
CA TYR A 114 -19.02 4.50 10.52
C TYR A 114 -18.17 5.07 9.37
N GLU A 115 -16.96 5.56 9.62
CA GLU A 115 -16.07 6.11 8.61
C GLU A 115 -15.07 5.08 8.06
N GLU A 116 -15.16 3.83 8.52
CA GLU A 116 -14.25 2.74 8.23
C GLU A 116 -15.03 1.47 7.94
N PHE A 117 -14.36 0.49 7.38
CA PHE A 117 -14.86 -0.88 7.28
C PHE A 117 -13.66 -1.83 7.37
N PRO A 118 -13.87 -3.11 7.71
CA PRO A 118 -12.76 -4.05 7.81
C PRO A 118 -12.18 -4.31 6.41
N ALA A 119 -11.05 -3.68 6.16
CA ALA A 119 -10.24 -3.85 4.97
C ALA A 119 -8.78 -3.90 5.39
N PHE A 120 -8.06 -4.83 4.78
CA PHE A 120 -6.68 -5.08 5.14
C PHE A 120 -5.89 -5.42 3.89
N TYR A 121 -4.58 -5.19 3.96
CA TYR A 121 -3.66 -5.62 2.91
C TYR A 121 -2.47 -6.37 3.51
N ARG A 122 -1.91 -7.29 2.73
CA ARG A 122 -0.84 -8.17 3.15
C ARG A 122 0.43 -7.35 3.42
N ALA A 123 1.07 -7.58 4.56
CA ALA A 123 2.39 -7.02 4.85
C ALA A 123 3.38 -7.42 3.75
N GLY A 124 4.17 -6.45 3.30
CA GLY A 124 5.13 -6.63 2.22
C GLY A 124 4.53 -6.69 0.81
N SER A 125 3.21 -6.50 0.64
CA SER A 125 2.63 -6.29 -0.68
C SER A 125 3.13 -4.97 -1.31
N ILE A 126 3.07 -4.91 -2.64
CA ILE A 126 3.35 -3.69 -3.41
C ILE A 126 2.02 -3.20 -3.96
N LEU A 127 1.48 -2.13 -3.37
CA LEU A 127 0.17 -1.59 -3.75
C LEU A 127 0.33 -0.35 -4.64
N PRO A 128 -0.06 -0.42 -5.93
CA PRO A 128 -0.13 0.75 -6.78
C PRO A 128 -1.41 1.54 -6.50
N LEU A 129 -1.25 2.82 -6.14
CA LEU A 129 -2.34 3.72 -5.75
C LEU A 129 -2.29 5.04 -6.53
N ASN A 130 -3.46 5.61 -6.80
CA ASN A 130 -3.61 6.91 -7.46
C ASN A 130 -4.34 7.91 -6.57
N ILE A 131 -3.59 8.59 -5.70
CA ILE A 131 -4.12 9.48 -4.67
C ILE A 131 -4.19 10.92 -5.19
N THR A 132 -5.41 11.42 -5.40
CA THR A 132 -5.65 12.73 -6.03
C THR A 132 -6.44 13.72 -5.17
N SER A 133 -6.96 13.30 -4.02
CA SER A 133 -7.90 14.08 -3.21
C SER A 133 -7.57 14.04 -1.72
N ASP A 134 -8.24 14.89 -0.95
CA ASP A 134 -8.13 14.95 0.51
C ASP A 134 -9.33 14.26 1.19
N TYR A 135 -10.10 13.44 0.48
CA TYR A 135 -11.32 12.84 1.03
C TYR A 135 -11.05 11.57 1.86
N VAL A 136 -9.98 10.83 1.55
CA VAL A 136 -9.63 9.57 2.21
C VAL A 136 -8.57 9.79 3.29
N ASN A 137 -7.45 10.45 2.95
CA ASN A 137 -6.33 10.79 3.85
C ASN A 137 -5.70 9.61 4.61
N VAL A 138 -5.66 8.43 3.99
CA VAL A 138 -5.14 7.20 4.61
C VAL A 138 -3.67 6.97 4.22
N PHE A 139 -3.42 6.74 2.93
CA PHE A 139 -2.05 6.62 2.40
C PHE A 139 -1.41 8.00 2.20
N GLY A 140 -2.21 8.98 1.80
CA GLY A 140 -1.73 10.31 1.44
C GLY A 140 -2.87 11.27 1.13
N ASN A 141 -2.54 12.40 0.50
CA ASN A 141 -3.51 13.41 0.10
C ASN A 141 -3.09 14.11 -1.20
N SER A 142 -3.93 15.01 -1.71
CA SER A 142 -3.70 15.70 -2.98
C SER A 142 -2.39 16.48 -3.02
N LYS A 143 -1.94 17.06 -1.89
CA LYS A 143 -0.71 17.85 -1.83
C LYS A 143 0.56 17.02 -1.92
N SER A 144 0.51 15.78 -1.43
CA SER A 144 1.69 14.92 -1.27
C SER A 144 1.82 13.88 -2.39
N HIS A 145 0.70 13.40 -2.95
CA HIS A 145 0.69 12.24 -3.85
C HIS A 145 0.11 12.55 -5.25
N SER A 146 -0.62 13.66 -5.42
CA SER A 146 -1.27 13.96 -6.70
C SER A 146 -0.26 14.07 -7.85
N GLY A 147 -0.56 13.39 -8.95
CA GLY A 147 0.30 13.30 -10.14
C GLY A 147 1.42 12.25 -10.04
N TYR A 148 1.49 11.50 -8.95
CA TYR A 148 2.36 10.34 -8.81
C TYR A 148 1.52 9.06 -8.81
N LEU A 149 2.05 7.99 -9.41
CA LEU A 149 1.68 6.64 -9.03
C LEU A 149 2.39 6.33 -7.71
N THR A 150 1.61 6.16 -6.65
CA THR A 150 2.14 5.76 -5.36
C THR A 150 2.32 4.25 -5.34
N LEU A 151 3.49 3.81 -4.92
CA LEU A 151 3.88 2.41 -4.75
C LEU A 151 4.06 2.19 -3.25
N ALA A 152 2.98 1.77 -2.58
CA ALA A 152 2.99 1.56 -1.15
C ALA A 152 3.57 0.17 -0.83
N ILE A 153 4.58 0.12 0.05
CA ILE A 153 5.22 -1.09 0.55
C ILE A 153 5.32 -0.98 2.06
N HIS A 154 4.38 -1.59 2.78
CA HIS A 154 4.37 -1.51 4.25
C HIS A 154 4.78 -2.84 4.86
N TYR A 155 5.59 -2.76 5.91
CA TYR A 155 6.16 -3.91 6.62
C TYR A 155 6.86 -4.88 5.65
N PRO A 156 7.86 -4.40 4.87
CA PRO A 156 8.55 -5.23 3.90
C PRO A 156 9.17 -6.46 4.54
N ILE A 157 8.88 -7.62 3.96
CA ILE A 157 9.34 -8.92 4.45
C ILE A 157 10.85 -9.09 4.20
N MET A 158 11.52 -9.81 5.09
CA MET A 158 12.97 -10.02 5.03
C MET A 158 13.32 -11.30 4.28
N ASN A 159 14.42 -11.25 3.54
CA ASN A 159 15.07 -12.39 2.88
C ASN A 159 14.19 -13.14 1.86
N GLU A 160 13.13 -12.52 1.39
CA GLU A 160 12.26 -13.02 0.33
C GLU A 160 12.05 -11.90 -0.68
N GLU A 161 12.28 -12.19 -1.96
CA GLU A 161 12.00 -11.22 -3.03
C GLU A 161 10.49 -11.11 -3.22
N GLN A 162 9.99 -9.89 -3.29
CA GLN A 162 8.62 -9.61 -3.69
C GLN A 162 8.61 -8.91 -5.04
N SER A 163 7.63 -9.26 -5.88
CA SER A 163 7.42 -8.65 -7.19
C SER A 163 5.94 -8.39 -7.46
N GLN A 164 5.67 -7.29 -8.16
CA GLN A 164 4.37 -6.97 -8.72
C GLN A 164 4.52 -6.32 -10.10
N MET A 165 3.87 -6.92 -11.11
CA MET A 165 3.62 -6.24 -12.38
C MET A 165 2.50 -5.23 -12.19
N ILE A 166 2.67 -3.99 -12.62
CA ILE A 166 1.65 -2.94 -12.55
C ILE A 166 1.20 -2.64 -13.97
N PHE A 167 0.22 -3.42 -14.44
CA PHE A 167 -0.25 -3.36 -15.83
C PHE A 167 -0.83 -2.01 -16.22
N SER A 168 -1.39 -1.26 -15.26
CA SER A 168 -1.89 0.10 -15.50
C SER A 168 -0.79 1.05 -15.97
N HIS A 169 0.48 0.76 -15.70
CA HIS A 169 1.63 1.59 -16.06
C HIS A 169 2.70 0.84 -16.88
N GLY A 170 2.54 -0.47 -17.09
CA GLY A 170 3.46 -1.30 -17.88
C GLY A 170 4.82 -1.51 -17.21
N ILE A 171 4.89 -1.36 -15.89
CA ILE A 171 6.12 -1.52 -15.10
C ILE A 171 6.05 -2.76 -14.21
N GLU A 172 7.20 -3.26 -13.79
CA GLU A 172 7.35 -4.22 -12.71
C GLU A 172 8.11 -3.57 -11.56
N VAL A 173 7.62 -3.80 -10.34
CA VAL A 173 8.29 -3.37 -9.12
C VAL A 173 8.74 -4.61 -8.38
N ARG A 174 10.02 -4.69 -8.05
CA ARG A 174 10.60 -5.73 -7.21
C ARG A 174 11.24 -5.13 -5.99
N TYR A 175 11.20 -5.80 -4.85
CA TYR A 175 12.05 -5.45 -3.74
C TYR A 175 12.62 -6.66 -3.03
N PHE A 176 13.78 -6.46 -2.40
CA PHE A 176 14.40 -7.43 -1.52
C PHE A 176 14.97 -6.70 -0.30
N ARG A 177 14.56 -7.12 0.89
CA ARG A 177 15.09 -6.61 2.17
C ARG A 177 16.01 -7.65 2.77
N ASN A 178 17.28 -7.30 2.93
CA ASN A 178 18.31 -8.19 3.45
C ASN A 178 18.47 -8.00 4.96
N SER A 179 18.26 -9.07 5.73
CA SER A 179 18.40 -9.00 7.19
C SER A 179 19.85 -8.95 7.67
N ARG A 180 20.83 -9.34 6.83
CA ARG A 180 22.25 -9.41 7.23
C ARG A 180 22.91 -8.04 7.31
N ASP A 181 22.58 -7.16 6.38
CA ASP A 181 23.13 -5.81 6.27
C ASP A 181 22.07 -4.72 6.52
N ASN A 182 20.84 -5.12 6.86
CA ASN A 182 19.66 -4.27 7.04
C ASN A 182 19.36 -3.34 5.85
N THR A 183 19.75 -3.74 4.64
CA THR A 183 19.46 -2.97 3.43
C THR A 183 18.15 -3.39 2.77
N MET A 184 17.54 -2.49 2.02
CA MET A 184 16.41 -2.80 1.14
C MET A 184 16.71 -2.28 -0.26
N SER A 185 16.64 -3.16 -1.25
CA SER A 185 16.73 -2.79 -2.66
C SER A 185 15.34 -2.82 -3.28
N ILE A 186 15.04 -1.82 -4.11
CA ILE A 186 13.79 -1.72 -4.86
C ILE A 186 14.14 -1.46 -6.32
N THR A 187 13.61 -2.26 -7.23
CA THR A 187 13.79 -2.09 -8.67
C THR A 187 12.45 -1.75 -9.30
N VAL A 188 12.42 -0.72 -10.12
CA VAL A 188 11.29 -0.37 -10.99
C VAL A 188 11.76 -0.48 -12.43
N SER A 189 11.20 -1.42 -13.18
CA SER A 189 11.60 -1.70 -14.57
C SER A 189 10.36 -1.83 -15.47
N ALA A 190 10.55 -1.90 -16.79
CA ALA A 190 9.47 -2.22 -17.72
C ALA A 190 9.87 -3.45 -18.56
N PRO A 191 9.56 -4.67 -18.10
CA PRO A 191 10.04 -5.90 -18.75
C PRO A 191 9.50 -6.06 -20.19
N ASN A 192 8.33 -5.48 -20.48
CA ASN A 192 7.70 -5.50 -21.80
C ASN A 192 7.92 -4.20 -22.60
N GLY A 193 8.89 -3.38 -22.18
CA GLY A 193 9.10 -2.04 -22.71
C GLY A 193 8.16 -1.00 -22.09
N PHE A 194 8.60 0.25 -22.08
CA PHE A 194 7.81 1.36 -21.58
C PHE A 194 6.68 1.72 -22.54
N ARG A 195 5.52 2.09 -21.98
CA ARG A 195 4.41 2.67 -22.75
C ARG A 195 4.84 3.99 -23.40
N ALA A 196 4.23 4.37 -24.52
CA ALA A 196 4.56 5.62 -25.21
C ALA A 196 4.35 6.89 -24.37
N ASP A 197 3.49 6.84 -23.34
CA ASP A 197 3.19 7.95 -22.45
C ASP A 197 3.96 7.93 -21.12
N SER A 198 4.91 7.00 -20.96
CA SER A 198 5.62 6.76 -19.70
C SER A 198 6.45 7.94 -19.20
N GLU A 199 6.91 8.83 -20.10
CA GLU A 199 7.59 10.08 -19.77
C GLU A 199 6.76 11.00 -18.85
N LYS A 200 5.43 10.84 -18.86
CA LYS A 200 4.51 11.63 -18.04
C LYS A 200 4.31 11.05 -16.64
N PHE A 201 4.69 9.79 -16.42
CA PHE A 201 4.47 9.12 -15.15
C PHE A 201 5.55 9.49 -14.15
N LYS A 202 5.10 9.87 -12.95
CA LYS A 202 5.95 10.08 -11.78
C LYS A 202 5.62 9.00 -10.77
N TYR A 203 6.63 8.59 -10.00
CA TYR A 203 6.47 7.50 -9.05
C TYR A 203 6.91 7.96 -7.67
N LEU A 204 6.11 7.59 -6.67
CA LEU A 204 6.37 7.86 -5.26
C LEU A 204 6.38 6.53 -4.54
N LEU A 205 7.52 6.13 -3.97
CA LEU A 205 7.57 5.01 -3.04
C LEU A 205 7.07 5.52 -1.68
N ASP A 206 6.03 4.89 -1.13
CA ASP A 206 5.56 5.07 0.25
C ASP A 206 5.95 3.79 1.00
N ILE A 207 6.95 3.89 1.88
CA ILE A 207 7.50 2.73 2.58
C ILE A 207 7.28 2.90 4.08
N ARG A 208 6.66 1.91 4.71
CA ARG A 208 6.41 1.86 6.15
C ARG A 208 6.89 0.55 6.76
N GLY A 209 7.02 0.49 8.07
CA GLY A 209 7.51 -0.72 8.75
C GLY A 209 9.02 -0.93 8.66
N LEU A 210 9.78 0.07 8.23
CA LEU A 210 11.24 0.09 8.32
C LEU A 210 11.68 0.80 9.60
N LEU A 211 12.86 0.43 10.10
CA LEU A 211 13.53 1.14 11.19
C LEU A 211 14.98 1.35 10.76
N ALA A 212 15.41 2.61 10.72
CA ALA A 212 16.78 2.95 10.41
C ALA A 212 17.73 2.38 11.46
N SER A 213 18.87 1.84 11.02
CA SER A 213 19.92 1.38 11.94
C SER A 213 20.65 2.53 12.62
N GLN A 214 20.65 3.71 12.00
CA GLN A 214 21.41 4.88 12.44
C GLN A 214 20.48 5.97 12.99
N PRO A 215 20.94 6.77 13.97
CA PRO A 215 20.16 7.89 14.51
C PRO A 215 19.81 8.97 13.48
N GLU A 216 20.66 9.16 12.45
CA GLU A 216 20.44 10.15 11.40
C GLU A 216 19.32 9.76 10.42
N GLY A 217 18.84 8.52 10.49
CA GLY A 217 17.78 7.97 9.66
C GLY A 217 18.30 7.13 8.50
N PHE A 218 17.56 7.13 7.39
CA PHE A 218 17.87 6.34 6.21
C PHE A 218 18.88 7.05 5.30
N THR A 219 19.72 6.28 4.63
CA THR A 219 20.46 6.76 3.47
C THR A 219 19.95 6.07 2.21
N VAL A 220 19.42 6.86 1.28
CA VAL A 220 18.84 6.35 0.04
C VAL A 220 19.76 6.66 -1.14
N TYR A 221 19.99 5.66 -1.97
CA TYR A 221 20.78 5.76 -3.19
C TYR A 221 19.94 5.34 -4.39
N GLN A 222 20.14 6.00 -5.53
CA GLN A 222 19.65 5.55 -6.82
C GLN A 222 20.85 5.10 -7.67
N MET A 223 20.74 3.91 -8.24
CA MET A 223 21.73 3.36 -9.16
C MET A 223 21.47 3.91 -10.56
N PHE A 224 22.53 4.38 -11.21
CA PHE A 224 22.51 4.82 -12.59
C PHE A 224 23.59 4.08 -13.37
N ASP A 225 23.23 3.62 -14.57
CA ASP A 225 24.19 3.18 -15.58
C ASP A 225 24.67 4.41 -16.35
N LEU A 226 25.95 4.77 -16.16
CA LEU A 226 26.60 5.91 -16.82
C LEU A 226 27.65 5.41 -17.81
N GLY A 227 27.22 4.68 -18.84
CA GLY A 227 28.08 4.22 -19.92
C GLY A 227 28.82 2.92 -19.61
N GLY A 228 28.15 1.97 -18.95
CA GLY A 228 28.68 0.64 -18.63
C GLY A 228 29.22 0.49 -17.21
N GLU A 229 29.27 1.58 -16.43
CA GLU A 229 29.57 1.56 -15.00
C GLU A 229 28.32 1.90 -14.18
N GLU A 230 27.92 0.96 -13.31
CA GLU A 230 26.86 1.19 -12.33
C GLU A 230 27.40 2.05 -11.18
N LYS A 231 26.79 3.23 -10.99
CA LYS A 231 27.15 4.15 -9.90
C LYS A 231 25.97 4.38 -8.97
N LEU A 232 26.20 4.26 -7.67
CA LEU A 232 25.25 4.66 -6.63
C LEU A 232 25.36 6.16 -6.37
N ILE A 233 24.26 6.88 -6.63
CA ILE A 233 24.16 8.32 -6.38
C ILE A 233 23.27 8.52 -5.15
N PRO A 234 23.75 9.15 -4.05
CA PRO A 234 22.93 9.44 -2.89
C PRO A 234 21.83 10.43 -3.25
N LEU A 235 20.61 10.15 -2.77
CA LEU A 235 19.47 11.05 -2.94
C LEU A 235 19.53 12.18 -1.92
N PRO A 236 19.12 13.40 -2.29
CA PRO A 236 18.97 14.48 -1.34
C PRO A 236 17.81 14.17 -0.37
N LYS A 237 18.09 14.31 0.93
CA LYS A 237 17.10 14.24 2.01
C LYS A 237 16.46 15.60 2.22
N PHE A 238 15.14 15.63 2.35
CA PHE A 238 14.39 16.77 2.86
C PHE A 238 14.06 16.54 4.34
N GLU A 239 14.40 17.51 5.19
CA GLU A 239 14.07 17.44 6.63
C GLU A 239 12.60 17.76 6.89
N ASN A 240 11.98 18.59 6.05
CA ASN A 240 10.58 18.98 6.16
C ASN A 240 9.71 18.29 5.10
N ARG A 241 8.59 17.69 5.54
CA ARG A 241 7.58 17.05 4.69
C ARG A 241 6.93 18.02 3.70
N GLU A 242 6.67 19.26 4.09
CA GLU A 242 6.07 20.28 3.22
C GLU A 242 7.02 20.67 2.08
N GLU A 243 8.30 20.86 2.40
CA GLU A 243 9.34 21.10 1.40
C GLU A 243 9.50 19.92 0.45
N PHE A 244 9.51 18.69 1.00
CA PHE A 244 9.53 17.48 0.19
C PHE A 244 8.35 17.42 -0.77
N ASN A 245 7.12 17.69 -0.30
CA ASN A 245 5.92 17.66 -1.12
C ASN A 245 5.98 18.71 -2.24
N GLY A 246 6.35 19.95 -1.89
CA GLY A 246 6.43 21.09 -2.81
C GLY A 246 7.60 21.04 -3.79
N ALA A 247 8.65 20.25 -3.49
CA ALA A 247 9.81 20.12 -4.36
C ALA A 247 9.43 19.53 -5.72
N SER A 248 9.88 20.20 -6.78
CA SER A 248 9.90 19.62 -8.13
C SER A 248 10.83 18.41 -8.16
N LEU A 249 10.58 17.48 -9.08
CA LEU A 249 11.41 16.29 -9.23
C LEU A 249 12.85 16.73 -9.56
N ALA A 250 13.77 16.57 -8.61
CA ALA A 250 15.19 16.86 -8.83
C ALA A 250 15.75 15.91 -9.89
N LYS A 251 16.87 16.28 -10.53
CA LYS A 251 17.56 15.47 -11.56
C LYS A 251 17.91 14.04 -11.13
N PHE A 252 17.87 13.73 -9.84
CA PHE A 252 18.21 12.42 -9.30
C PHE A 252 17.14 11.87 -8.35
N GLY A 253 15.97 12.51 -8.20
CA GLY A 253 14.98 12.14 -7.19
C GLY A 253 15.27 12.75 -5.82
N SER A 254 14.48 12.38 -4.81
CA SER A 254 14.66 12.86 -3.43
C SER A 254 13.91 11.98 -2.43
N PHE A 255 14.22 12.11 -1.15
CA PHE A 255 13.50 11.38 -0.10
C PHE A 255 13.24 12.22 1.15
N HIS A 256 12.26 11.78 1.94
CA HIS A 256 11.94 12.28 3.27
C HIS A 256 11.57 11.10 4.16
N HIS A 257 11.89 11.15 5.45
CA HIS A 257 11.40 10.17 6.41
C HIS A 257 10.93 10.85 7.69
N GLU A 258 9.92 10.24 8.32
CA GLU A 258 9.44 10.65 9.63
C GLU A 258 10.22 9.98 10.76
N ASN A 259 10.00 10.50 11.97
CA ASN A 259 10.50 9.90 13.20
C ASN A 259 9.83 8.55 13.47
N ALA A 260 10.52 7.71 14.25
CA ALA A 260 9.98 6.41 14.61
C ALA A 260 8.72 6.54 15.48
N VAL A 261 7.62 5.96 15.01
CA VAL A 261 6.35 5.84 15.75
C VAL A 261 6.14 4.40 16.20
N SER A 262 5.32 4.23 17.23
CA SER A 262 4.93 2.90 17.71
C SER A 262 3.79 2.34 16.87
N TYR A 263 3.81 1.04 16.67
CA TYR A 263 2.73 0.31 16.02
C TYR A 263 2.40 -0.96 16.81
N TYR A 264 1.24 -1.53 16.53
CA TYR A 264 0.60 -2.58 17.30
C TYR A 264 0.27 -3.79 16.43
N THR A 265 0.58 -4.98 16.92
CA THR A 265 0.19 -6.23 16.25
C THR A 265 -0.73 -7.05 17.15
N HIS A 266 -1.91 -7.38 16.66
CA HIS A 266 -2.86 -8.29 17.29
C HIS A 266 -2.48 -9.74 17.02
N THR A 267 -2.34 -10.53 18.08
CA THR A 267 -2.05 -11.97 18.03
C THR A 267 -3.09 -12.74 18.85
N LYS A 268 -3.65 -13.82 18.27
CA LYS A 268 -4.64 -14.64 18.99
C LYS A 268 -4.05 -15.60 20.02
N ALA A 269 -2.82 -16.06 19.79
CA ALA A 269 -2.16 -17.08 20.62
C ALA A 269 -2.18 -16.75 22.12
N ASP A 270 -2.12 -15.46 22.50
CA ASP A 270 -2.16 -15.01 23.90
C ASP A 270 -3.01 -13.72 24.13
N GLY A 271 -3.73 -13.20 23.12
CA GLY A 271 -4.33 -11.86 23.17
C GLY A 271 -3.32 -10.72 23.32
N ARG A 272 -2.03 -10.99 23.05
CA ARG A 272 -0.93 -10.05 23.24
C ARG A 272 -0.87 -9.04 22.10
N MET A 273 -0.71 -7.78 22.47
CA MET A 273 -0.43 -6.67 21.58
C MET A 273 1.07 -6.41 21.57
N LEU A 274 1.75 -6.73 20.47
CA LEU A 274 3.17 -6.43 20.33
C LEU A 274 3.35 -4.98 19.92
N ARG A 275 4.21 -4.25 20.66
CA ARG A 275 4.58 -2.87 20.33
C ARG A 275 5.95 -2.85 19.68
N LEU A 276 6.00 -2.37 18.45
CA LEU A 276 7.22 -2.26 17.66
C LEU A 276 7.37 -0.82 17.13
N LYS A 277 8.58 -0.46 16.69
CA LYS A 277 8.87 0.87 16.14
C LYS A 277 8.96 0.79 14.62
N GLN A 278 8.37 1.76 13.95
CA GLN A 278 8.47 1.93 12.50
C GLN A 278 8.65 3.39 12.12
N GLN A 279 9.24 3.61 10.96
CA GLN A 279 9.37 4.91 10.30
C GLN A 279 8.67 4.86 8.96
N HIS A 280 8.21 6.04 8.55
CA HIS A 280 7.63 6.29 7.24
C HIS A 280 8.71 6.92 6.36
N LEU A 281 8.95 6.35 5.18
CA LEU A 281 9.94 6.80 4.21
C LEU A 281 9.25 7.02 2.86
N TRP A 282 9.33 8.25 2.35
CA TRP A 282 8.89 8.59 1.01
C TRP A 282 10.07 8.83 0.09
N ILE A 283 9.99 8.32 -1.13
CA ILE A 283 11.02 8.51 -2.15
C ILE A 283 10.36 8.91 -3.47
N LYS A 284 10.67 10.11 -3.95
CA LYS A 284 10.34 10.55 -5.32
C LYS A 284 11.37 9.96 -6.27
N VAL A 285 10.92 9.04 -7.13
CA VAL A 285 11.80 8.32 -8.06
C VAL A 285 11.98 9.11 -9.35
N TYR A 286 13.21 9.19 -9.85
CA TYR A 286 13.57 9.90 -11.08
C TYR A 286 13.91 8.95 -12.23
N ASP A 287 13.52 9.31 -13.46
CA ASP A 287 13.89 8.64 -14.73
C ASP A 287 13.67 7.12 -14.74
N VAL A 288 12.43 6.70 -14.48
CA VAL A 288 12.05 5.27 -14.49
C VAL A 288 12.26 4.61 -15.86
N LEU A 289 12.31 5.39 -16.95
CA LEU A 289 12.45 4.90 -18.33
C LEU A 289 13.73 4.12 -18.62
N LYS A 290 14.75 4.27 -17.77
CA LYS A 290 16.00 3.52 -17.90
C LYS A 290 16.05 2.25 -17.03
N GLY A 291 14.95 1.96 -16.32
CA GLY A 291 14.99 1.08 -15.18
C GLY A 291 15.70 1.76 -14.01
N VAL A 292 15.10 1.71 -12.82
CA VAL A 292 15.65 2.33 -11.63
C VAL A 292 15.85 1.29 -10.56
N LYS A 293 17.01 1.33 -9.92
CA LYS A 293 17.29 0.55 -8.70
C LYS A 293 17.60 1.51 -7.56
N ILE A 294 16.78 1.45 -6.53
CA ILE A 294 16.92 2.18 -5.29
C ILE A 294 17.55 1.25 -4.25
N LEU A 295 18.51 1.76 -3.50
CA LEU A 295 19.10 1.08 -2.34
C LEU A 295 18.89 1.94 -1.10
N ILE A 296 18.24 1.37 -0.10
CA ILE A 296 17.99 1.98 1.20
C ILE A 296 18.91 1.30 2.21
N LYS A 297 19.66 2.11 2.97
CA LYS A 297 20.51 1.68 4.07
C LYS A 297 20.08 2.35 5.38
#